data_AF-A0A538TUS5-F1
#
_entry.id   AF-A0A538TUS5-F1
#
_cell.length_a   1.000
_cell.length_b   1.000
_cell.length_c   1.000
_cell.angle_alpha   90.00
_cell.angle_beta   90.00
_cell.angle_gamma   90.00
#
_symmetry.space_group_name_H-M   'P 1'
#
loop_
_entity.id
_entity.type
_entity.pdbx_description
1 polymer ?
#
loop_
_entity_poly.entity_id
_entity_poly.type
_entity_poly.pdbx_seq_one_letter_code
_entity_poly.pdbx_strand_id
1 'polypeptide(L)'
;MAPEVSEGRYTLRYANTVIADPAGGEIPLCPTVAEIVGSICVAMTDGCDLNGDGASDIVDIIQLVRCALAGPGGASDACPDSVRAKADCNSDGLVNIRDVICCVRKVLDGGGFGSGGGAPADTSGTTQIGFTGPVQWISPTEGRATIEITPGTDFAGIQFGIDGSTSRARIRDLSLFDPTGAYHLETSVDPGGGNARAMLYQTMYFRTGPGSGPVPRSSLAAVPPFRIDVILEAASGSTGTGGLELVGPRSASFSARAIATKSIAPTAEVPQSPAAVPSLSVPAPNPFAVGTEIAYTVPTQRRVTLRVYSVSGRLIRTLVDASVPAGLHRARWDGRDSEGREARSGIYFFKFTAGDVERTARVMRLR
;
A
#
# COMPACT_ATOMS: atom_id res chain seq x y z
N MET A 1 46.50 -26.80 18.70
CA MET A 1 45.92 -27.92 17.94
C MET A 1 44.81 -27.33 17.08
N ALA A 2 45.05 -27.13 15.79
CA ALA A 2 44.03 -26.61 14.87
C ALA A 2 43.04 -27.75 14.53
N PRO A 3 41.72 -27.50 14.42
CA PRO A 3 40.80 -28.54 13.98
C PRO A 3 40.89 -28.70 12.45
N GLU A 4 41.04 -29.96 12.02
CA GLU A 4 40.88 -30.40 10.63
C GLU A 4 39.45 -30.11 10.14
N VAL A 5 39.33 -29.54 8.95
CA VAL A 5 38.05 -29.36 8.26
C VAL A 5 37.83 -30.55 7.35
N SER A 6 36.89 -31.42 7.70
CA SER A 6 36.36 -32.46 6.82
C SER A 6 35.10 -31.93 6.10
N GLU A 7 35.03 -32.19 4.79
CA GLU A 7 33.91 -31.80 3.93
C GLU A 7 32.59 -32.43 4.39
N GLY A 8 31.79 -31.66 5.11
CA GLY A 8 30.46 -32.03 5.57
C GLY A 8 29.47 -30.92 5.27
N ARG A 9 28.33 -31.27 4.66
CA ARG A 9 27.17 -30.41 4.40
C ARG A 9 26.87 -29.49 5.59
N TYR A 10 26.99 -28.18 5.38
CA TYR A 10 26.49 -27.18 6.31
C TYR A 10 24.96 -27.15 6.26
N THR A 11 24.31 -27.36 7.40
CA THR A 11 22.89 -27.06 7.57
C THR A 11 22.80 -25.68 8.24
N LEU A 12 22.53 -24.64 7.45
CA LEU A 12 22.23 -23.32 7.99
C LEU A 12 20.84 -23.37 8.64
N ARG A 13 20.80 -23.51 9.97
CA ARG A 13 19.60 -23.19 10.75
C ARG A 13 19.62 -21.69 11.02
N TYR A 14 18.83 -20.93 10.26
CA TYR A 14 18.57 -19.53 10.58
C TYR A 14 17.78 -19.49 11.88
N ALA A 15 18.47 -19.30 13.00
CA ALA A 15 17.83 -19.01 14.27
C ALA A 15 17.58 -17.51 14.44
N ASN A 16 18.46 -16.65 13.90
CA ASN A 16 18.31 -15.19 13.81
C ASN A 16 19.25 -14.66 12.72
N THR A 17 18.74 -13.79 11.84
CA THR A 17 19.58 -13.04 10.88
C THR A 17 20.23 -11.88 11.64
N VAL A 18 21.56 -11.93 11.80
CA VAL A 18 22.32 -10.80 12.37
C VAL A 18 22.94 -10.04 11.21
N ILE A 19 22.56 -8.77 11.05
CA ILE A 19 23.21 -7.86 10.10
C ILE A 19 24.41 -7.25 10.82
N ALA A 20 25.61 -7.40 10.24
CA ALA A 20 26.85 -6.83 10.76
C ALA A 20 27.39 -5.78 9.77
N ASP A 21 28.10 -4.78 10.29
CA ASP A 21 28.76 -3.76 9.49
C ASP A 21 29.98 -4.36 8.74
N PRO A 22 30.63 -3.60 7.82
CA PRO A 22 31.80 -4.08 7.08
C PRO A 22 33.01 -4.44 7.96
N ALA A 23 33.04 -4.02 9.23
CA ALA A 23 34.06 -4.36 10.22
C ALA A 23 33.67 -5.56 11.10
N GLY A 24 32.51 -6.18 10.85
CA GLY A 24 32.00 -7.32 11.60
C GLY A 24 31.37 -6.94 12.96
N GLY A 25 31.15 -5.65 13.22
CA GLY A 25 30.40 -5.18 14.38
C GLY A 25 28.90 -5.43 14.17
N GLU A 26 28.17 -5.77 15.23
CA GLU A 26 26.71 -5.80 15.16
C GLU A 26 26.22 -4.41 14.73
N ILE A 27 25.41 -4.35 13.66
CA ILE A 27 24.67 -3.12 13.38
C ILE A 27 23.60 -3.07 14.46
N PRO A 28 23.65 -2.08 15.38
CA PRO A 28 22.55 -1.92 16.32
C PRO A 28 21.30 -1.77 15.46
N LEU A 29 20.34 -2.68 15.65
CA LEU A 29 19.01 -2.51 15.09
C LEU A 29 18.64 -1.05 15.37
N CYS A 30 18.23 -0.30 14.35
CA CYS A 30 17.57 0.99 14.57
C CYS A 30 16.65 0.74 15.76
N PRO A 31 16.78 1.49 16.89
CA PRO A 31 15.94 1.23 18.03
C PRO A 31 14.55 1.13 17.45
N THR A 32 13.92 -0.05 17.55
CA THR A 32 12.50 -0.21 17.25
C THR A 32 11.91 0.98 17.92
N VAL A 33 11.41 1.95 17.13
CA VAL A 33 10.98 3.25 17.64
C VAL A 33 10.18 2.89 18.86
N ALA A 34 10.76 3.14 20.05
CA ALA A 34 10.22 2.60 21.27
C ALA A 34 8.76 2.99 21.20
N GLU A 35 7.87 1.98 21.25
CA GLU A 35 6.44 2.19 21.20
C GLU A 35 6.20 3.46 22.00
N ILE A 36 5.79 4.53 21.32
CA ILE A 36 5.76 5.84 21.97
C ILE A 36 4.56 5.76 22.90
N VAL A 37 4.79 5.19 24.09
CA VAL A 37 3.82 5.01 25.15
C VAL A 37 3.67 6.37 25.80
N GLY A 38 2.66 7.09 25.32
CA GLY A 38 2.38 8.48 25.64
C GLY A 38 1.96 9.20 24.37
N SER A 39 0.83 9.90 24.41
CA SER A 39 0.40 10.70 23.26
C SER A 39 1.46 11.77 23.01
N ILE A 40 2.19 11.67 21.89
CA ILE A 40 3.06 12.76 21.40
C ILE A 40 2.28 14.07 21.33
N CYS A 41 0.97 13.97 21.10
CA CYS A 41 0.05 15.08 21.18
C CYS A 41 -0.50 15.27 22.58
N VAL A 42 -0.32 16.47 23.12
CA VAL A 42 -1.12 16.96 24.24
C VAL A 42 -2.50 17.33 23.69
N ALA A 43 -3.55 17.02 24.46
CA ALA A 43 -4.94 17.30 24.09
C ALA A 43 -5.23 18.82 24.12
N MET A 44 -4.72 19.57 23.13
CA MET A 44 -5.03 20.98 22.88
C MET A 44 -6.38 21.13 22.16
N THR A 45 -7.15 22.15 22.54
CA THR A 45 -8.48 22.53 22.00
C THR A 45 -8.41 23.25 20.65
N ASP A 46 -7.33 23.97 20.38
CA ASP A 46 -7.05 24.55 19.07
C ASP A 46 -6.12 23.58 18.34
N GLY A 47 -6.55 23.06 17.19
CA GLY A 47 -5.82 22.08 16.40
C GLY A 47 -4.50 22.62 15.86
N CYS A 48 -3.79 21.80 15.06
CA CYS A 48 -2.65 22.27 14.27
C CYS A 48 -3.13 23.06 13.04
N ASP A 49 -3.95 24.10 13.27
CA ASP A 49 -4.45 25.06 12.28
C ASP A 49 -3.53 26.30 12.30
N LEU A 50 -2.42 26.18 11.58
CA LEU A 50 -1.37 27.19 11.54
C LEU A 50 -1.83 28.41 10.74
N ASN A 51 -2.63 28.19 9.69
CA ASN A 51 -3.09 29.24 8.80
C ASN A 51 -4.38 29.96 9.29
N GLY A 52 -5.09 29.40 10.28
CA GLY A 52 -6.30 29.96 10.89
C GLY A 52 -7.58 29.77 10.09
N ASP A 53 -7.66 28.80 9.19
CA ASP A 53 -8.84 28.52 8.36
C ASP A 53 -9.89 27.65 9.07
N GLY A 54 -9.62 27.26 10.32
CA GLY A 54 -10.49 26.41 11.14
C GLY A 54 -10.35 24.92 10.84
N ALA A 55 -9.42 24.51 9.98
CA ALA A 55 -9.07 23.12 9.73
C ALA A 55 -7.59 22.87 10.04
N SER A 56 -7.25 21.66 10.49
CA SER A 56 -5.87 21.19 10.46
C SER A 56 -5.70 20.32 9.22
N ASP A 57 -4.87 20.75 8.28
CA ASP A 57 -4.72 20.09 6.98
C ASP A 57 -3.28 20.07 6.43
N ILE A 58 -3.14 19.57 5.20
CA ILE A 58 -1.87 19.48 4.47
C ILE A 58 -1.16 20.83 4.32
N VAL A 59 -1.91 21.93 4.24
CA VAL A 59 -1.36 23.29 4.18
C VAL A 59 -0.64 23.58 5.49
N ASP A 60 -1.24 23.26 6.63
CA ASP A 60 -0.66 23.46 7.96
C ASP A 60 0.56 22.58 8.19
N ILE A 61 0.53 21.32 7.74
CA ILE A 61 1.69 20.42 7.84
C ILE A 61 2.87 20.98 7.04
N ILE A 62 2.64 21.47 5.81
CA ILE A 62 3.72 22.04 4.99
C ILE A 62 4.25 23.33 5.63
N GLN A 63 3.37 24.18 6.17
CA GLN A 63 3.79 25.38 6.92
C GLN A 63 4.62 25.01 8.15
N LEU A 64 4.21 24.00 8.90
CA LEU A 64 4.89 23.50 10.08
C LEU A 64 6.27 22.93 9.76
N VAL A 65 6.39 22.11 8.71
CA VAL A 65 7.67 21.56 8.25
C VAL A 65 8.61 22.69 7.83
N ARG A 66 8.12 23.70 7.09
CA ARG A 66 8.94 24.87 6.72
C ARG A 66 9.40 25.64 7.96
N CYS A 67 8.55 25.75 8.97
CA CYS A 67 8.90 26.33 10.27
C CYS A 67 9.97 25.52 11.02
N ALA A 68 9.82 24.20 11.12
CA ALA A 68 10.79 23.33 11.78
C ALA A 68 12.16 23.36 11.07
N LEU A 69 12.18 23.46 9.74
CA LEU A 69 13.41 23.55 8.95
C LEU A 69 14.10 24.91 9.04
N ALA A 70 13.40 25.99 9.39
CA ALA A 70 13.98 27.33 9.55
C ALA A 70 14.85 27.47 10.82
N GLY A 71 14.74 26.53 11.77
CA GLY A 71 15.50 26.50 13.02
C GLY A 71 15.06 27.55 14.06
N PRO A 72 15.55 27.42 15.32
CA PRO A 72 15.17 28.33 16.40
C PRO A 72 15.72 29.75 16.18
N GLY A 73 14.82 30.73 16.07
CA GLY A 73 15.14 32.18 16.01
C GLY A 73 15.14 32.83 14.62
N GLY A 74 14.93 32.07 13.53
CA GLY A 74 14.94 32.64 12.17
C GLY A 74 13.55 33.08 11.72
N ALA A 75 13.07 34.27 12.10
CA ALA A 75 11.93 34.87 11.41
C ALA A 75 12.33 35.07 9.93
N SER A 76 11.75 34.27 9.05
CA SER A 76 12.03 34.25 7.62
C SER A 76 10.72 34.09 6.87
N ASP A 77 10.71 34.32 5.56
CA ASP A 77 9.56 34.01 4.70
C ASP A 77 9.11 32.54 4.79
N ALA A 78 9.95 31.65 5.33
CA ALA A 78 9.61 30.26 5.59
C ALA A 78 8.82 30.05 6.89
N CYS A 79 8.90 30.95 7.87
CA CYS A 79 8.20 30.85 9.15
C CYS A 79 7.92 32.23 9.77
N PRO A 80 6.82 32.90 9.35
CA PRO A 80 6.36 34.15 9.97
C PRO A 80 6.00 33.96 11.45
N ASP A 81 6.13 35.00 12.27
CA ASP A 81 5.83 34.93 13.71
C ASP A 81 4.38 34.48 14.01
N SER A 82 3.44 34.85 13.14
CA SER A 82 2.04 34.41 13.22
C SER A 82 1.86 32.89 13.08
N VAL A 83 2.73 32.24 12.28
CA VAL A 83 2.73 30.79 12.06
C VAL A 83 3.52 30.11 13.18
N ARG A 84 4.68 30.66 13.55
CA ARG A 84 5.54 30.14 14.62
C ARG A 84 4.81 30.04 15.96
N ALA A 85 3.96 31.01 16.29
CA ALA A 85 3.19 31.02 17.54
C ALA A 85 2.24 29.82 17.69
N LYS A 86 1.89 29.15 16.58
CA LYS A 86 0.98 28.00 16.54
C LYS A 86 1.67 26.68 16.18
N ALA A 87 2.98 26.72 15.87
CA ALA A 87 3.71 25.59 15.30
C ALA A 87 4.18 24.56 16.36
N ASP A 88 4.14 24.90 17.64
CA ASP A 88 4.46 24.00 18.76
C ASP A 88 3.26 23.10 19.11
N CYS A 89 2.93 22.18 18.19
CA CYS A 89 1.76 21.30 18.27
C CYS A 89 1.82 20.30 19.42
N ASN A 90 3.00 19.90 19.87
CA ASN A 90 3.16 19.03 21.04
C ASN A 90 3.39 19.80 22.35
N SER A 91 3.54 21.13 22.26
CA SER A 91 3.68 22.04 23.41
C SER A 91 4.94 21.79 24.24
N ASP A 92 6.02 21.36 23.59
CA ASP A 92 7.32 21.12 24.22
C ASP A 92 8.24 22.35 24.21
N GLY A 93 7.77 23.46 23.62
CA GLY A 93 8.47 24.73 23.54
C GLY A 93 9.43 24.81 22.35
N LEU A 94 9.53 23.78 21.50
CA LEU A 94 10.44 23.71 20.36
C LEU A 94 9.69 23.31 19.10
N VAL A 95 9.68 24.15 18.06
CA VAL A 95 9.15 23.75 16.75
C VAL A 95 10.12 22.79 16.05
N ASN A 96 9.79 21.50 16.01
CA ASN A 96 10.65 20.43 15.50
C ASN A 96 9.86 19.27 14.86
N ILE A 97 10.55 18.16 14.55
CA ILE A 97 9.93 16.99 13.90
C ILE A 97 8.81 16.34 14.73
N ARG A 98 8.85 16.48 16.07
CA ARG A 98 7.82 15.95 16.97
C ARG A 98 6.50 16.69 16.80
N ASP A 99 6.52 17.98 16.49
CA ASP A 99 5.33 18.75 16.15
C ASP A 99 4.73 18.27 14.84
N VAL A 100 5.56 18.01 13.84
CA VAL A 100 5.12 17.48 12.55
C VAL A 100 4.42 16.14 12.76
N ILE A 101 5.04 15.22 13.52
CA ILE A 101 4.44 13.92 13.84
C ILE A 101 3.13 14.10 14.60
N CYS A 102 3.05 15.02 15.55
CA CYS A 102 1.82 15.28 16.27
C CYS A 102 0.73 15.84 15.34
N CYS A 103 1.06 16.83 14.52
CA CYS A 103 0.15 17.44 13.56
C CYS A 103 -0.40 16.41 12.57
N VAL A 104 0.48 15.60 11.97
CA VAL A 104 0.09 14.51 11.05
C VAL A 104 -0.85 13.54 11.75
N ARG A 105 -0.54 13.10 12.97
CA ARG A 105 -1.42 12.21 13.73
C ARG A 105 -2.76 12.85 14.04
N LYS A 106 -2.82 14.12 14.42
CA LYS A 106 -4.10 14.83 14.62
C LYS A 106 -4.93 14.93 13.34
N VAL A 107 -4.32 15.25 12.20
CA VAL A 107 -5.00 15.25 10.89
C VAL A 107 -5.53 13.85 10.55
N LEU A 108 -4.79 12.80 10.93
CA LEU A 108 -5.19 11.41 10.71
C LEU A 108 -6.19 10.86 11.74
N ASP A 109 -6.22 11.36 12.98
CA ASP A 109 -7.03 10.85 14.11
C ASP A 109 -8.28 11.70 14.42
N GLY A 110 -8.27 13.01 14.13
CA GLY A 110 -9.25 13.98 14.64
C GLY A 110 -10.14 14.65 13.59
N GLY A 111 -11.46 14.44 13.71
CA GLY A 111 -12.52 15.41 13.39
C GLY A 111 -12.63 15.97 11.97
N GLY A 112 -13.29 15.22 11.07
CA GLY A 112 -14.02 15.76 9.91
C GLY A 112 -13.19 16.44 8.82
N PHE A 113 -13.15 15.86 7.63
CA PHE A 113 -12.81 16.60 6.42
C PHE A 113 -13.84 17.71 6.22
N GLY A 114 -13.56 18.92 6.73
CA GLY A 114 -14.50 20.04 6.71
C GLY A 114 -14.96 20.33 5.28
N SER A 115 -16.28 20.37 5.07
CA SER A 115 -16.88 20.86 3.85
C SER A 115 -16.73 22.38 3.79
N GLY A 116 -15.59 22.85 3.32
CA GLY A 116 -15.44 24.22 2.82
C GLY A 116 -15.24 25.32 3.86
N GLY A 117 -14.05 25.89 3.81
CA GLY A 117 -13.71 27.24 4.23
C GLY A 117 -12.51 27.66 3.40
N GLY A 118 -12.71 27.84 2.09
CA GLY A 118 -11.61 28.05 1.15
C GLY A 118 -10.88 29.35 1.45
N ALA A 119 -9.66 29.27 1.97
CA ALA A 119 -8.66 30.27 1.63
C ALA A 119 -8.65 30.42 0.09
N PRO A 120 -8.56 31.65 -0.46
CA PRO A 120 -8.55 31.84 -1.90
C PRO A 120 -7.39 31.02 -2.50
N ALA A 121 -7.74 29.92 -3.15
CA ALA A 121 -6.76 29.06 -3.77
C ALA A 121 -6.04 29.85 -4.86
N ASP A 122 -4.73 29.63 -4.98
CA ASP A 122 -4.03 30.07 -6.17
C ASP A 122 -4.66 29.37 -7.38
N THR A 123 -5.26 30.15 -8.28
CA THR A 123 -5.96 29.61 -9.47
C THR A 123 -5.01 29.35 -10.63
N SER A 124 -3.71 29.61 -10.46
CA SER A 124 -2.69 29.24 -11.44
C SER A 124 -2.45 27.73 -11.44
N GLY A 125 -3.34 27.01 -12.15
CA GLY A 125 -3.32 25.56 -12.34
C GLY A 125 -4.21 24.79 -11.34
N THR A 126 -4.95 23.80 -11.83
CA THR A 126 -5.89 22.99 -11.04
C THR A 126 -5.43 21.55 -10.98
N THR A 127 -5.21 21.01 -9.78
CA THR A 127 -4.91 19.59 -9.57
C THR A 127 -6.20 18.78 -9.73
N GLN A 128 -6.17 17.75 -10.55
CA GLN A 128 -7.30 16.84 -10.76
C GLN A 128 -7.04 15.54 -10.00
N ILE A 129 -8.06 15.03 -9.32
CA ILE A 129 -8.02 13.73 -8.62
C ILE A 129 -9.31 12.98 -8.90
N GLY A 130 -9.22 11.67 -9.13
CA GLY A 130 -10.40 10.91 -9.51
C GLY A 130 -10.20 9.41 -9.60
N PHE A 131 -11.29 8.65 -9.48
CA PHE A 131 -11.24 7.24 -9.83
C PHE A 131 -11.19 7.08 -11.35
N THR A 132 -10.40 6.11 -11.82
CA THR A 132 -10.28 5.82 -13.26
C THR A 132 -11.35 4.87 -13.78
N GLY A 133 -12.25 4.40 -12.92
CA GLY A 133 -13.31 3.45 -13.25
C GLY A 133 -13.88 2.71 -12.03
N PRO A 134 -14.76 1.72 -12.25
CA PRO A 134 -15.30 0.90 -11.17
C PRO A 134 -14.23 -0.02 -10.58
N VAL A 135 -14.46 -0.47 -9.33
CA VAL A 135 -13.61 -1.45 -8.66
C VAL A 135 -13.50 -2.73 -9.49
N GLN A 136 -12.27 -3.18 -9.68
CA GLN A 136 -11.94 -4.44 -10.34
C GLN A 136 -11.62 -5.50 -9.30
N TRP A 137 -12.38 -6.59 -9.30
CA TRP A 137 -12.08 -7.75 -8.46
C TRP A 137 -10.96 -8.58 -9.09
N ILE A 138 -9.80 -8.61 -8.42
CA ILE A 138 -8.64 -9.41 -8.82
C ILE A 138 -8.85 -10.87 -8.43
N SER A 139 -9.52 -11.08 -7.29
CA SER A 139 -9.95 -12.37 -6.81
C SER A 139 -11.34 -12.23 -6.16
N PRO A 140 -11.95 -13.33 -5.72
CA PRO A 140 -13.21 -13.27 -4.99
C PRO A 140 -13.20 -12.45 -3.70
N THR A 141 -12.03 -12.33 -3.09
CA THR A 141 -11.85 -11.68 -1.80
C THR A 141 -11.03 -10.41 -1.89
N GLU A 142 -10.41 -10.13 -3.03
CA GLU A 142 -9.51 -8.98 -3.22
C GLU A 142 -9.91 -8.17 -4.44
N GLY A 143 -10.16 -6.88 -4.22
CA GLY A 143 -10.50 -5.91 -5.25
C GLY A 143 -9.49 -4.77 -5.29
N ARG A 144 -9.52 -4.02 -6.39
CA ARG A 144 -8.70 -2.83 -6.61
C ARG A 144 -9.53 -1.75 -7.27
N ALA A 145 -9.51 -0.56 -6.68
CA ALA A 145 -9.83 0.69 -7.38
C ALA A 145 -8.53 1.44 -7.65
N THR A 146 -8.50 2.26 -8.71
CA THR A 146 -7.35 3.11 -9.02
C THR A 146 -7.80 4.56 -9.01
N ILE A 147 -7.09 5.37 -8.23
CA ILE A 147 -7.20 6.82 -8.22
C ILE A 147 -6.05 7.37 -9.07
N GLU A 148 -6.37 8.27 -9.99
CA GLU A 148 -5.38 9.03 -10.74
C GLU A 148 -5.34 10.48 -10.24
N ILE A 149 -4.13 11.02 -10.09
CA ILE A 149 -3.88 12.40 -9.69
C ILE A 149 -3.07 13.08 -10.78
N THR A 150 -3.60 14.14 -11.36
CA THR A 150 -2.93 14.98 -12.37
C THR A 150 -2.66 16.36 -11.77
N PRO A 151 -1.41 16.67 -11.39
CA PRO A 151 -1.05 17.98 -10.85
C PRO A 151 -1.27 19.10 -11.86
N GLY A 152 -1.83 20.23 -11.41
CA GLY A 152 -2.09 21.38 -12.28
C GLY A 152 -1.00 22.45 -12.28
N THR A 153 -0.12 22.45 -11.28
CA THR A 153 0.85 23.52 -11.00
C THR A 153 1.98 23.01 -10.09
N ASP A 154 2.74 23.92 -9.47
CA ASP A 154 3.69 23.66 -8.39
C ASP A 154 3.03 22.85 -7.26
N PHE A 155 3.19 21.53 -7.27
CA PHE A 155 2.46 20.59 -6.41
C PHE A 155 3.39 20.00 -5.34
N ALA A 156 3.10 20.28 -4.06
CA ALA A 156 3.83 19.71 -2.94
C ALA A 156 3.12 18.49 -2.34
N GLY A 157 1.79 18.50 -2.34
CA GLY A 157 1.02 17.38 -1.82
C GLY A 157 -0.49 17.56 -1.91
N ILE A 158 -1.19 16.47 -1.65
CA ILE A 158 -2.65 16.38 -1.55
C ILE A 158 -3.02 15.52 -0.35
N GLN A 159 -4.04 15.95 0.38
CA GLN A 159 -4.76 15.11 1.31
C GLN A 159 -6.14 14.80 0.74
N PHE A 160 -6.66 13.61 1.05
CA PHE A 160 -8.03 13.24 0.73
C PHE A 160 -8.51 12.10 1.63
N GLY A 161 -9.82 11.96 1.75
CA GLY A 161 -10.47 10.80 2.32
C GLY A 161 -11.12 9.93 1.23
N ILE A 162 -11.32 8.67 1.56
CA ILE A 162 -12.19 7.75 0.82
C ILE A 162 -13.26 7.28 1.80
N ASP A 163 -14.50 7.71 1.56
CA ASP A 163 -15.68 7.19 2.25
C ASP A 163 -16.12 5.91 1.55
N GLY A 164 -16.02 4.79 2.26
CA GLY A 164 -16.54 3.50 1.83
C GLY A 164 -17.61 2.98 2.80
N SER A 165 -18.27 3.85 3.55
CA SER A 165 -19.38 3.49 4.44
C SER A 165 -20.55 2.83 3.70
N THR A 166 -20.74 3.18 2.43
CA THR A 166 -21.71 2.55 1.52
C THR A 166 -21.09 1.39 0.72
N SER A 167 -19.80 1.15 0.88
CA SER A 167 -19.06 0.09 0.18
C SER A 167 -19.34 -1.28 0.78
N ARG A 168 -19.28 -2.28 -0.09
CA ARG A 168 -19.38 -3.72 0.23
C ARG A 168 -18.01 -4.37 0.39
N ALA A 169 -16.99 -3.55 0.28
CA ALA A 169 -15.61 -3.94 0.38
C ALA A 169 -14.95 -3.07 1.43
N ARG A 170 -14.10 -3.69 2.23
CA ARG A 170 -13.26 -2.98 3.19
C ARG A 170 -12.02 -2.50 2.48
N ILE A 171 -11.70 -1.23 2.60
CA ILE A 171 -10.38 -0.71 2.28
C ILE A 171 -9.39 -1.37 3.22
N ARG A 172 -8.42 -2.07 2.64
CA ARG A 172 -7.36 -2.77 3.35
C ARG A 172 -6.11 -1.91 3.42
N ASP A 173 -5.77 -1.27 2.30
CA ASP A 173 -4.52 -0.53 2.13
C ASP A 173 -4.63 0.41 0.92
N LEU A 174 -3.76 1.42 0.85
CA LEU A 174 -3.57 2.27 -0.32
C LEU A 174 -2.09 2.19 -0.73
N SER A 175 -1.83 1.91 -2.01
CA SER A 175 -0.47 1.75 -2.53
C SER A 175 -0.17 2.78 -3.61
N LEU A 176 0.91 3.53 -3.43
CA LEU A 176 1.38 4.51 -4.41
C LEU A 176 2.17 3.82 -5.53
N PHE A 177 1.80 4.09 -6.77
CA PHE A 177 2.62 3.82 -7.94
C PHE A 177 3.19 5.15 -8.46
N ASP A 178 4.42 5.44 -8.04
CA ASP A 178 5.19 6.59 -8.49
C ASP A 178 6.43 6.12 -9.28
N PRO A 179 6.47 6.33 -10.61
CA PRO A 179 7.63 5.95 -11.42
C PRO A 179 8.88 6.81 -11.14
N THR A 180 8.75 7.94 -10.45
CA THR A 180 9.85 8.86 -10.15
C THR A 180 10.51 8.61 -8.80
N GLY A 181 9.81 7.97 -7.86
CA GLY A 181 10.24 7.77 -6.47
C GLY A 181 10.38 9.05 -5.65
N ALA A 182 9.83 10.17 -6.13
CA ALA A 182 9.91 11.47 -5.46
C ALA A 182 8.79 11.68 -4.44
N TYR A 183 7.73 10.87 -4.53
CA TYR A 183 6.51 11.01 -3.75
C TYR A 183 6.38 9.91 -2.70
N HIS A 184 5.79 10.29 -1.59
CA HIS A 184 5.51 9.42 -0.45
C HIS A 184 4.02 9.48 -0.14
N LEU A 185 3.46 8.34 0.28
CA LEU A 185 2.06 8.21 0.63
C LEU A 185 1.98 7.72 2.08
N GLU A 186 1.33 8.52 2.91
CA GLU A 186 0.95 8.16 4.27
C GLU A 186 -0.55 7.89 4.31
N THR A 187 -0.95 6.86 5.05
CA THR A 187 -2.34 6.37 5.02
C THR A 187 -2.80 5.97 6.42
N SER A 188 -4.07 6.23 6.72
CA SER A 188 -4.76 5.69 7.88
C SER A 188 -6.05 5.03 7.40
N VAL A 189 -6.27 3.77 7.79
CA VAL A 189 -7.49 3.02 7.47
C VAL A 189 -8.24 2.78 8.77
N ASP A 190 -9.53 3.14 8.81
CA ASP A 190 -10.34 2.99 10.01
C ASP A 190 -10.37 1.51 10.47
N PRO A 191 -10.48 1.20 11.77
CA PRO A 191 -10.49 -0.19 12.27
C PRO A 191 -11.62 -1.07 11.69
N GLY A 192 -12.70 -0.45 11.21
CA GLY A 192 -13.80 -1.14 10.51
C GLY A 192 -13.54 -1.41 9.03
N GLY A 193 -12.44 -0.89 8.48
CA GLY A 193 -12.03 -0.98 7.08
C GLY A 193 -12.92 -0.24 6.10
N GLY A 194 -13.91 0.54 6.57
CA GLY A 194 -14.86 1.23 5.70
C GLY A 194 -14.28 2.47 5.04
N ASN A 195 -13.45 3.23 5.75
CA ASN A 195 -12.90 4.49 5.26
C ASN A 195 -11.38 4.50 5.32
N ALA A 196 -10.79 5.34 4.49
CA ALA A 196 -9.36 5.61 4.51
C ALA A 196 -9.09 7.10 4.39
N ARG A 197 -7.97 7.52 4.96
CA ARG A 197 -7.39 8.85 4.84
C ARG A 197 -6.01 8.70 4.23
N ALA A 198 -5.68 9.56 3.28
CA ALA A 198 -4.41 9.52 2.58
C ALA A 198 -3.80 10.91 2.48
N MET A 199 -2.47 10.95 2.57
CA MET A 199 -1.66 12.12 2.39
C MET A 199 -0.50 11.78 1.45
N LEU A 200 -0.54 12.32 0.24
CA LEU A 200 0.52 12.19 -0.75
C LEU A 200 1.35 13.47 -0.72
N TYR A 201 2.67 13.36 -0.61
CA TYR A 201 3.56 14.52 -0.59
C TYR A 201 4.90 14.23 -1.28
N GLN A 202 5.55 15.27 -1.77
CA GLN A 202 6.85 15.18 -2.41
C GLN A 202 7.98 15.56 -1.45
N THR A 203 9.10 14.83 -1.53
CA THR A 203 10.36 15.26 -0.91
C THR A 203 11.20 16.05 -1.91
N MET A 204 11.54 17.31 -1.58
CA MET A 204 12.46 18.10 -2.41
C MET A 204 13.90 17.64 -2.17
N TYR A 205 14.58 17.19 -3.23
CA TYR A 205 16.03 17.05 -3.20
C TYR A 205 16.68 18.44 -3.35
N PHE A 206 17.21 18.98 -2.25
CA PHE A 206 18.20 20.06 -2.36
C PHE A 206 19.51 19.44 -2.86
N ARG A 207 20.02 19.87 -4.02
CA ARG A 207 21.45 19.68 -4.28
C ARG A 207 22.19 20.48 -3.22
N THR A 208 23.04 19.81 -2.44
CA THR A 208 23.99 20.46 -1.53
C THR A 208 25.34 20.54 -2.24
N GLY A 209 25.71 21.72 -2.71
CA GLY A 209 27.00 22.01 -3.33
C GLY A 209 27.22 23.52 -3.52
N PRO A 210 28.46 24.02 -3.60
CA PRO A 210 28.72 25.42 -3.88
C PRO A 210 28.14 25.78 -5.26
N GLY A 211 27.19 26.71 -5.31
CA GLY A 211 26.52 27.13 -6.56
C GLY A 211 25.25 26.35 -6.94
N SER A 212 24.79 25.39 -6.13
CA SER A 212 23.47 24.80 -6.34
C SER A 212 22.37 25.64 -5.67
N GLY A 213 21.74 26.50 -6.46
CA GLY A 213 20.46 27.11 -6.08
C GLY A 213 19.32 26.07 -6.08
N PRO A 214 18.14 26.42 -5.55
CA PRO A 214 16.93 25.61 -5.73
C PRO A 214 16.74 25.30 -7.22
N VAL A 215 16.41 24.05 -7.54
CA VAL A 215 16.14 23.65 -8.92
C VAL A 215 15.08 24.61 -9.49
N PRO A 216 15.31 25.25 -10.65
CA PRO A 216 14.36 26.23 -11.20
C PRO A 216 12.96 25.63 -11.34
N ARG A 217 11.96 26.33 -10.81
CA ARG A 217 10.51 26.04 -10.92
C ARG A 217 10.03 25.79 -12.37
N SER A 218 10.81 26.22 -13.37
CA SER A 218 10.49 26.16 -14.80
C SER A 218 10.82 24.83 -15.49
N SER A 219 11.39 23.83 -14.79
CA SER A 219 11.60 22.49 -15.34
C SER A 219 10.56 21.45 -14.90
N LEU A 220 9.40 21.90 -14.41
CA LEU A 220 8.16 21.11 -14.33
C LEU A 220 7.62 20.86 -15.76
N ALA A 221 8.41 20.15 -16.58
CA ALA A 221 7.84 19.38 -17.68
C ALA A 221 6.72 18.51 -17.08
N ALA A 222 5.55 18.48 -17.75
CA ALA A 222 4.32 17.83 -17.29
C ALA A 222 4.58 16.73 -16.25
N VAL A 223 4.33 17.03 -14.98
CA VAL A 223 4.46 16.04 -13.91
C VAL A 223 3.56 14.88 -14.31
N PRO A 224 4.09 13.66 -14.50
CA PRO A 224 3.28 12.55 -14.95
C PRO A 224 2.18 12.28 -13.91
N PRO A 225 1.00 11.82 -14.34
CA PRO A 225 -0.07 11.50 -13.40
C PRO A 225 0.38 10.40 -12.44
N PHE A 226 0.05 10.56 -11.17
CA PHE A 226 0.27 9.55 -10.15
C PHE A 226 -0.90 8.60 -10.10
N ARG A 227 -0.62 7.36 -9.68
CA ARG A 227 -1.66 6.38 -9.42
C ARG A 227 -1.58 5.90 -8.00
N ILE A 228 -2.73 5.85 -7.35
CA ILE A 228 -2.90 5.24 -6.04
C ILE A 228 -3.87 4.08 -6.21
N ASP A 229 -3.41 2.87 -5.93
CA ASP A 229 -4.26 1.70 -5.90
C ASP A 229 -4.90 1.57 -4.52
N VAL A 230 -6.22 1.61 -4.49
CA VAL A 230 -7.04 1.32 -3.31
C VAL A 230 -7.26 -0.18 -3.26
N ILE A 231 -6.61 -0.85 -2.31
CA ILE A 231 -6.71 -2.30 -2.15
C ILE A 231 -7.90 -2.61 -1.25
N LEU A 232 -8.77 -3.50 -1.72
CA LEU A 232 -10.06 -3.79 -1.13
C LEU A 232 -10.17 -5.27 -0.77
N GLU A 233 -10.89 -5.56 0.31
CA GLU A 233 -11.29 -6.91 0.71
C GLU A 233 -12.82 -7.04 0.62
N ALA A 234 -13.34 -8.13 0.04
CA ALA A 234 -14.78 -8.33 -0.04
C ALA A 234 -15.42 -8.55 1.34
N ALA A 235 -16.46 -7.79 1.69
CA ALA A 235 -17.24 -8.02 2.90
C ALA A 235 -18.25 -9.17 2.69
N SER A 236 -18.26 -10.14 3.61
CA SER A 236 -19.16 -11.28 3.58
C SER A 236 -20.63 -10.87 3.74
N GLY A 237 -21.53 -11.49 2.96
CA GLY A 237 -22.99 -11.37 3.14
C GLY A 237 -23.67 -10.14 2.53
N SER A 238 -22.98 -9.30 1.75
CA SER A 238 -23.59 -8.10 1.17
C SER A 238 -24.39 -8.41 -0.14
N THR A 239 -25.67 -7.97 -0.23
CA THR A 239 -26.53 -8.06 -1.45
C THR A 239 -26.99 -6.67 -1.96
N GLY A 240 -26.78 -6.29 -3.24
CA GLY A 240 -27.06 -4.94 -3.84
C GLY A 240 -25.85 -4.17 -4.46
N THR A 241 -25.97 -2.85 -4.71
CA THR A 241 -24.90 -1.92 -5.19
C THR A 241 -24.26 -1.14 -4.03
N GLY A 242 -22.99 -0.69 -4.17
CA GLY A 242 -22.25 0.11 -3.17
C GLY A 242 -21.11 0.87 -3.85
N GLY A 243 -20.49 1.84 -3.17
CA GLY A 243 -19.50 2.73 -3.80
C GLY A 243 -18.37 3.16 -2.86
N LEU A 244 -17.29 3.65 -3.47
CA LEU A 244 -16.26 4.45 -2.80
C LEU A 244 -16.43 5.90 -3.24
N GLU A 245 -16.35 6.85 -2.32
CA GLU A 245 -16.45 8.27 -2.60
C GLU A 245 -15.18 9.01 -2.15
N LEU A 246 -14.60 9.80 -3.04
CA LEU A 246 -13.53 10.73 -2.71
C LEU A 246 -14.10 11.93 -1.97
N VAL A 247 -13.64 12.12 -0.73
CA VAL A 247 -14.13 13.19 0.15
C VAL A 247 -13.01 14.13 0.59
N GLY A 248 -13.34 15.42 0.68
CA GLY A 248 -12.47 16.46 1.21
C GLY A 248 -11.07 16.60 0.60
N PRO A 249 -10.87 16.48 -0.73
CA PRO A 249 -9.53 16.62 -1.29
C PRO A 249 -9.03 18.07 -1.18
N ARG A 250 -7.84 18.25 -0.59
CA ARG A 250 -7.16 19.55 -0.50
C ARG A 250 -5.73 19.42 -0.98
N SER A 251 -5.26 20.35 -1.82
CA SER A 251 -3.91 20.34 -2.36
C SER A 251 -3.16 21.62 -2.02
N ALA A 252 -1.83 21.51 -1.95
CA ALA A 252 -0.95 22.59 -1.55
C ALA A 252 0.31 22.64 -2.39
N SER A 253 0.83 23.86 -2.58
CA SER A 253 2.10 24.12 -3.27
C SER A 253 3.30 24.04 -2.33
N PHE A 254 4.52 24.06 -2.86
CA PHE A 254 5.73 24.12 -2.04
C PHE A 254 5.86 25.44 -1.27
N SER A 255 5.11 26.47 -1.69
CA SER A 255 4.98 27.71 -0.95
C SER A 255 3.96 27.64 0.20
N ALA A 256 3.41 26.45 0.48
CA ALA A 256 2.37 26.21 1.48
C ALA A 256 1.11 27.06 1.26
N ARG A 257 0.78 27.29 -0.03
CA ARG A 257 -0.48 27.91 -0.45
C ARG A 257 -1.44 26.84 -0.93
N ALA A 258 -2.71 26.99 -0.58
CA ALA A 258 -3.79 26.18 -1.13
C ALA A 258 -3.83 26.29 -2.67
N ILE A 259 -3.92 25.15 -3.34
CA ILE A 259 -4.10 25.03 -4.79
C ILE A 259 -5.53 24.55 -5.06
N ALA A 260 -6.12 25.01 -6.15
CA ALA A 260 -7.42 24.52 -6.58
C ALA A 260 -7.36 23.02 -6.89
N THR A 261 -8.21 22.23 -6.21
CA THR A 261 -8.38 20.80 -6.48
C THR A 261 -9.74 20.56 -7.11
N LYS A 262 -9.79 19.75 -8.18
CA LYS A 262 -11.03 19.33 -8.83
C LYS A 262 -11.15 17.81 -8.77
N SER A 263 -12.19 17.31 -8.11
CA SER A 263 -12.56 15.90 -8.18
C SER A 263 -13.19 15.59 -9.54
N ILE A 264 -12.68 14.58 -10.24
CA ILE A 264 -13.22 14.05 -11.50
C ILE A 264 -13.62 12.61 -11.23
N ALA A 265 -14.82 12.18 -11.60
CA ALA A 265 -15.33 10.85 -11.23
C ALA A 265 -15.09 10.55 -9.73
N PRO A 266 -15.66 11.35 -8.81
CA PRO A 266 -15.40 11.24 -7.38
C PRO A 266 -15.93 9.94 -6.77
N THR A 267 -16.79 9.21 -7.49
CA THR A 267 -17.39 7.97 -7.03
C THR A 267 -16.92 6.80 -7.89
N ALA A 268 -16.47 5.72 -7.27
CA ALA A 268 -16.26 4.43 -7.91
C ALA A 268 -17.35 3.45 -7.48
N GLU A 269 -18.02 2.83 -8.45
CA GLU A 269 -18.92 1.72 -8.16
C GLU A 269 -18.12 0.50 -7.69
N VAL A 270 -18.62 -0.16 -6.66
CA VAL A 270 -18.12 -1.45 -6.19
C VAL A 270 -19.09 -2.54 -6.66
N PRO A 271 -18.81 -3.21 -7.80
CA PRO A 271 -19.66 -4.28 -8.27
C PRO A 271 -19.62 -5.44 -7.27
N GLN A 272 -20.62 -6.33 -7.33
CA GLN A 272 -20.55 -7.57 -6.57
C GLN A 272 -19.27 -8.34 -6.96
N SER A 273 -18.52 -8.79 -5.96
CA SER A 273 -17.37 -9.65 -6.21
C SER A 273 -17.81 -10.84 -7.06
N PRO A 274 -17.07 -11.19 -8.13
CA PRO A 274 -17.37 -12.38 -8.90
C PRO A 274 -17.48 -13.55 -7.93
N ALA A 275 -18.62 -14.25 -7.98
CA ALA A 275 -18.90 -15.40 -7.13
C ALA A 275 -17.65 -16.26 -7.05
N ALA A 276 -17.20 -16.54 -5.83
CA ALA A 276 -15.81 -16.91 -5.61
C ALA A 276 -15.35 -17.98 -6.61
N VAL A 277 -14.48 -17.62 -7.56
CA VAL A 277 -14.15 -18.54 -8.65
C VAL A 277 -13.14 -19.55 -8.10
N PRO A 278 -13.31 -20.86 -8.34
CA PRO A 278 -12.29 -21.84 -8.00
C PRO A 278 -10.89 -21.41 -8.47
N SER A 279 -9.91 -21.46 -7.56
CA SER A 279 -8.54 -21.01 -7.82
C SER A 279 -7.52 -22.12 -7.57
N LEU A 280 -6.36 -22.03 -8.23
CA LEU A 280 -5.27 -22.99 -8.15
C LEU A 280 -3.96 -22.23 -7.87
N SER A 281 -3.20 -22.66 -6.87
CA SER A 281 -1.91 -22.06 -6.53
C SER A 281 -0.79 -22.56 -7.44
N VAL A 282 0.39 -21.96 -7.29
CA VAL A 282 1.63 -22.51 -7.82
C VAL A 282 2.04 -23.74 -6.98
N PRO A 283 2.47 -24.86 -7.60
CA PRO A 283 3.03 -25.99 -6.87
C PRO A 283 4.32 -25.61 -6.15
N ALA A 284 4.49 -26.04 -4.91
CA ALA A 284 5.70 -25.84 -4.12
C ALA A 284 6.12 -27.13 -3.39
N PRO A 285 7.42 -27.47 -3.38
CA PRO A 285 8.52 -26.82 -4.11
C PRO A 285 8.44 -27.05 -5.64
N ASN A 286 8.98 -26.11 -6.42
CA ASN A 286 9.12 -26.24 -7.87
C ASN A 286 10.41 -25.51 -8.31
N PRO A 287 11.44 -26.23 -8.80
CA PRO A 287 11.49 -27.67 -9.07
C PRO A 287 11.44 -28.55 -7.81
N PHE A 288 11.07 -29.83 -7.94
CA PHE A 288 11.07 -30.79 -6.83
C PHE A 288 11.78 -32.11 -7.17
N ALA A 289 12.35 -32.78 -6.17
CA ALA A 289 12.93 -34.13 -6.29
C ALA A 289 12.01 -35.23 -5.75
N VAL A 290 11.51 -35.08 -4.52
CA VAL A 290 10.70 -36.11 -3.83
C VAL A 290 9.21 -35.91 -4.02
N GLY A 291 8.73 -34.68 -3.89
CA GLY A 291 7.33 -34.35 -4.13
C GLY A 291 7.06 -32.86 -4.07
N THR A 292 5.90 -32.46 -4.57
CA THR A 292 5.38 -31.10 -4.53
C THR A 292 3.97 -31.13 -3.97
N GLU A 293 3.57 -30.04 -3.33
CA GLU A 293 2.18 -29.78 -2.95
C GLU A 293 1.60 -28.68 -3.84
N ILE A 294 0.31 -28.73 -4.08
CA ILE A 294 -0.46 -27.69 -4.76
C ILE A 294 -1.74 -27.42 -3.97
N ALA A 295 -2.02 -26.14 -3.73
CA ALA A 295 -3.22 -25.71 -3.03
C ALA A 295 -4.28 -25.22 -4.01
N TYR A 296 -5.55 -25.40 -3.67
CA TYR A 296 -6.68 -24.87 -4.44
C TYR A 296 -7.82 -24.47 -3.51
N THR A 297 -8.56 -23.44 -3.90
CA THR A 297 -9.71 -22.95 -3.13
C THR A 297 -10.99 -23.20 -3.90
N VAL A 298 -12.02 -23.66 -3.18
CA VAL A 298 -13.34 -23.93 -3.74
C VAL A 298 -14.37 -23.10 -2.96
N PRO A 299 -15.21 -22.31 -3.64
CA PRO A 299 -16.14 -21.37 -3.00
C PRO A 299 -17.38 -21.99 -2.35
N THR A 300 -17.83 -23.11 -2.93
CA THR A 300 -19.07 -23.80 -2.61
C THR A 300 -18.81 -25.28 -2.89
N GLN A 301 -19.48 -26.16 -2.15
CA GLN A 301 -19.32 -27.58 -2.35
C GLN A 301 -19.54 -27.96 -3.82
N ARG A 302 -18.55 -28.60 -4.45
CA ARG A 302 -18.63 -29.03 -5.86
C ARG A 302 -17.67 -30.17 -6.15
N ARG A 303 -17.91 -30.85 -7.28
CA ARG A 303 -16.98 -31.83 -7.83
C ARG A 303 -15.72 -31.13 -8.34
N VAL A 304 -14.57 -31.61 -7.91
CA VAL A 304 -13.24 -31.16 -8.33
C VAL A 304 -12.48 -32.33 -8.92
N THR A 305 -11.77 -32.06 -10.02
CA THR A 305 -10.72 -32.95 -10.52
C THR A 305 -9.38 -32.23 -10.54
N LEU A 306 -8.33 -32.90 -10.04
CA LEU A 306 -6.96 -32.43 -10.11
C LEU A 306 -6.09 -33.57 -10.65
N ARG A 307 -5.52 -33.37 -11.83
CA ARG A 307 -4.80 -34.40 -12.59
C ARG A 307 -3.44 -33.88 -13.05
N VAL A 308 -2.45 -34.77 -13.10
CA VAL A 308 -1.09 -34.50 -13.54
C VAL A 308 -0.91 -35.05 -14.95
N TYR A 309 -0.43 -34.23 -15.87
CA TYR A 309 -0.18 -34.57 -17.26
C TYR A 309 1.29 -34.35 -17.63
N SER A 310 1.80 -35.16 -18.54
CA SER A 310 3.08 -34.90 -19.21
C SER A 310 2.93 -33.87 -20.33
N VAL A 311 4.06 -33.39 -20.87
CA VAL A 311 4.10 -32.45 -22.01
C VAL A 311 3.37 -32.99 -23.25
N SER A 312 3.32 -34.31 -23.45
CA SER A 312 2.60 -34.92 -24.57
C SER A 312 1.09 -35.06 -24.33
N GLY A 313 0.56 -34.51 -23.23
CA GLY A 313 -0.84 -34.66 -22.85
C GLY A 313 -1.21 -36.01 -22.24
N ARG A 314 -0.25 -36.91 -22.02
CA ARG A 314 -0.52 -38.19 -21.34
C ARG A 314 -0.83 -37.96 -19.86
N LEU A 315 -1.95 -38.50 -19.39
CA LEU A 315 -2.32 -38.52 -17.97
C LEU A 315 -1.31 -39.37 -17.19
N ILE A 316 -0.70 -38.77 -16.17
CA ILE A 316 0.29 -39.41 -15.30
C ILE A 316 -0.39 -39.92 -14.02
N ARG A 317 -1.19 -39.07 -13.38
CA ARG A 317 -1.87 -39.41 -12.12
C ARG A 317 -3.07 -38.51 -11.88
N THR A 318 -4.13 -39.07 -11.31
CA THR A 318 -5.24 -38.30 -10.72
C THR A 318 -4.96 -38.14 -9.22
N LEU A 319 -4.94 -36.91 -8.72
CA LEU A 319 -4.73 -36.60 -7.30
C LEU A 319 -6.03 -36.41 -6.56
N VAL A 320 -7.00 -35.76 -7.21
CA VAL A 320 -8.33 -35.50 -6.67
C VAL A 320 -9.35 -35.79 -7.75
N ASP A 321 -10.39 -36.53 -7.41
CA ASP A 321 -11.61 -36.69 -8.19
C ASP A 321 -12.75 -36.92 -7.19
N ALA A 322 -13.22 -35.83 -6.58
CA ALA A 322 -14.10 -35.87 -5.43
C ALA A 322 -15.01 -34.64 -5.35
N SER A 323 -16.17 -34.78 -4.69
CA SER A 323 -16.93 -33.61 -4.24
C SER A 323 -16.29 -33.11 -2.96
N VAL A 324 -15.85 -31.85 -2.95
CA VAL A 324 -15.15 -31.25 -1.79
C VAL A 324 -15.97 -30.10 -1.22
N PRO A 325 -15.98 -29.88 0.10
CA PRO A 325 -16.66 -28.75 0.71
C PRO A 325 -15.99 -27.42 0.30
N ALA A 326 -16.68 -26.32 0.56
CA ALA A 326 -16.09 -24.99 0.41
C ALA A 326 -14.86 -24.85 1.32
N GLY A 327 -13.82 -24.16 0.84
CA GLY A 327 -12.59 -23.90 1.60
C GLY A 327 -11.31 -24.12 0.81
N LEU A 328 -10.19 -24.01 1.54
CA LEU A 328 -8.83 -24.27 1.04
C LEU A 328 -8.51 -25.77 1.15
N HIS A 329 -7.96 -26.33 0.09
CA HIS A 329 -7.56 -27.72 -0.01
C HIS A 329 -6.12 -27.84 -0.52
N ARG A 330 -5.46 -28.95 -0.19
CA ARG A 330 -4.09 -29.25 -0.62
C ARG A 330 -4.02 -30.66 -1.17
N ALA A 331 -3.26 -30.83 -2.24
CA ALA A 331 -2.97 -32.12 -2.83
C ALA A 331 -1.47 -32.27 -3.07
N ARG A 332 -0.93 -33.46 -2.79
CA ARG A 332 0.49 -33.78 -2.94
C ARG A 332 0.73 -34.71 -4.10
N TRP A 333 1.74 -34.41 -4.91
CA TRP A 333 2.30 -35.33 -5.89
C TRP A 333 3.70 -35.76 -5.47
N ASP A 334 3.92 -37.06 -5.39
CA ASP A 334 5.19 -37.71 -5.04
C ASP A 334 6.09 -38.01 -6.27
N GLY A 335 5.73 -37.45 -7.44
CA GLY A 335 6.48 -37.70 -8.67
C GLY A 335 6.29 -39.11 -9.25
N ARG A 336 5.26 -39.87 -8.86
CA ARG A 336 4.93 -41.20 -9.41
C ARG A 336 3.68 -41.18 -10.28
N ASP A 337 3.59 -42.11 -11.22
CA ASP A 337 2.40 -42.36 -12.03
C ASP A 337 1.36 -43.23 -11.29
N SER A 338 0.24 -43.54 -11.94
CA SER A 338 -0.83 -44.37 -11.38
C SER A 338 -0.44 -45.83 -11.08
N GLU A 339 0.64 -46.33 -11.68
CA GLU A 339 1.18 -47.68 -11.44
C GLU A 339 2.29 -47.65 -10.36
N GLY A 340 2.52 -46.51 -9.71
CA GLY A 340 3.55 -46.34 -8.69
C GLY A 340 4.96 -46.19 -9.24
N ARG A 341 5.13 -46.15 -10.58
CA ARG A 341 6.43 -45.96 -11.22
C ARG A 341 6.84 -44.50 -11.15
N GLU A 342 8.12 -44.25 -10.98
CA GLU A 342 8.63 -42.89 -10.99
C GLU A 342 8.46 -42.23 -12.36
N ALA A 343 7.86 -41.04 -12.36
CA ALA A 343 7.84 -40.18 -13.52
C ALA A 343 9.28 -39.74 -13.87
N ARG A 344 9.59 -39.53 -15.15
CA ARG A 344 10.93 -39.08 -15.56
C ARG A 344 11.16 -37.62 -15.13
N SER A 345 12.41 -37.19 -15.03
CA SER A 345 12.72 -35.76 -14.91
C SER A 345 12.15 -35.00 -16.11
N GLY A 346 11.60 -33.81 -15.87
CA GLY A 346 10.97 -33.01 -16.92
C GLY A 346 9.82 -32.15 -16.42
N ILE A 347 9.12 -31.55 -17.38
CA ILE A 347 8.00 -30.65 -17.15
C ILE A 347 6.68 -31.45 -17.12
N TYR A 348 5.83 -31.12 -16.16
CA TYR A 348 4.49 -31.66 -16.00
C TYR A 348 3.49 -30.53 -15.75
N PHE A 349 2.21 -30.84 -15.97
CA PHE A 349 1.11 -29.90 -15.81
C PHE A 349 0.05 -30.47 -14.86
N PHE A 350 -0.29 -29.71 -13.83
CA PHE A 350 -1.50 -29.92 -13.05
C PHE A 350 -2.66 -29.29 -13.81
N LYS A 351 -3.70 -30.05 -14.11
CA LYS A 351 -4.98 -29.57 -14.64
C LYS A 351 -6.04 -29.72 -13.55
N PHE A 352 -6.60 -28.58 -13.15
CA PHE A 352 -7.64 -28.44 -12.15
C PHE A 352 -8.96 -28.10 -12.85
N THR A 353 -10.03 -28.82 -12.54
CA THR A 353 -11.39 -28.55 -13.05
C THR A 353 -12.37 -28.53 -11.89
N ALA A 354 -13.21 -27.51 -11.81
CA ALA A 354 -14.19 -27.31 -10.74
C ALA A 354 -15.49 -26.68 -11.26
N GLY A 355 -16.38 -27.50 -11.83
CA GLY A 355 -17.50 -27.03 -12.65
C GLY A 355 -16.99 -26.55 -14.01
N ASP A 356 -17.44 -25.37 -14.45
CA ASP A 356 -17.04 -24.76 -15.74
C ASP A 356 -15.65 -24.09 -15.71
N VAL A 357 -14.97 -24.15 -14.56
CA VAL A 357 -13.68 -23.51 -14.35
C VAL A 357 -12.56 -24.52 -14.52
N GLU A 358 -11.69 -24.26 -15.49
CA GLU A 358 -10.45 -24.99 -15.71
C GLU A 358 -9.23 -24.09 -15.43
N ARG A 359 -8.22 -24.62 -14.73
CA ARG A 359 -6.94 -23.96 -14.46
C ARG A 359 -5.79 -24.95 -14.65
N THR A 360 -4.63 -24.45 -15.06
CA THR A 360 -3.43 -25.27 -15.25
C THR A 360 -2.25 -24.64 -14.52
N ALA A 361 -1.41 -25.47 -13.88
CA ALA A 361 -0.15 -25.05 -13.29
C ALA A 361 1.00 -25.96 -13.75
N ARG A 362 2.16 -25.36 -14.04
CA ARG A 362 3.36 -26.06 -14.52
C ARG A 362 4.27 -26.43 -13.35
N VAL A 363 4.88 -27.61 -13.39
CA VAL A 363 5.90 -28.05 -12.42
C VAL A 363 7.08 -28.75 -13.10
N MET A 364 8.27 -28.60 -12.53
CA MET A 364 9.47 -29.34 -12.93
C MET A 364 9.83 -30.41 -11.89
N ARG A 365 9.95 -31.66 -12.35
CA ARG A 365 10.45 -32.79 -11.55
C ARG A 365 11.93 -33.02 -11.87
N LEU A 366 12.75 -33.13 -10.85
CA LEU A 366 14.14 -33.55 -10.88
C LEU A 366 14.24 -35.03 -10.43
N ARG A 367 15.26 -35.75 -10.90
CA ARG A 367 15.60 -37.07 -10.36
C ARG A 367 16.73 -36.92 -9.38
#